data_AF-A0A7J5TWQ1-F1
#
_entry.id   AF-A0A7J5TWQ1-F1
#
_cell.length_a   1.000
_cell.length_b   1.000
_cell.length_c   1.000
_cell.angle_alpha   90.00
_cell.angle_beta   90.00
_cell.angle_gamma   90.00
#
_symmetry.space_group_name_H-M   'P 1'
#
loop_
_entity.id
_entity.type
_entity.pdbx_description
1 polymer ?
#
loop_
_entity_poly.entity_id
_entity_poly.type
_entity_poly.pdbx_seq_one_letter_code
_entity_poly.pdbx_strand_id
1 'polypeptide(L)'
;MIQKNPLKYFLFAFLLIGIDQASKMAVHHFMQPGFAGQISLIGDWLKLHYVLNPGMAFGMQLSHDYGKLILSLFRLVAMVGIGWYLVHLARQGAPDGLLWAMAMIMAGAVGNVIDSTFYGVLLGNAPYGSITPWFHGQVIDMVFVDIWEGFIPDWVPLWGGQYYSTPIFNIADACIFVGVCIILFFQRRFFRDYPDTSDRDPSDRDGEEHGLSDRFDTDGQLPNDALLTGSAEVLPAVDAAEELERTPDENQTELVAGIEGQPAPELDSNLGKAPGSDDTNPVMTEVPEETTDRDKQREL
;
A
#
# COMPACT_ATOMS: atom_id res chain seq x y z
N MET A 1 24.47 -3.31 -24.63
CA MET A 1 24.30 -3.00 -23.19
C MET A 1 24.59 -4.27 -22.41
N ILE A 2 25.40 -4.20 -21.34
CA ILE A 2 25.75 -5.37 -20.52
C ILE A 2 24.56 -5.68 -19.61
N GLN A 3 23.98 -6.87 -19.75
CA GLN A 3 22.88 -7.32 -18.89
C GLN A 3 23.36 -7.42 -17.44
N LYS A 4 22.56 -6.95 -16.49
CA LYS A 4 22.89 -7.00 -15.06
C LYS A 4 22.07 -8.07 -14.36
N ASN A 5 22.71 -8.79 -13.43
CA ASN A 5 21.98 -9.69 -12.54
C ASN A 5 21.20 -8.86 -11.49
N PRO A 6 19.87 -8.98 -11.42
CA PRO A 6 19.07 -8.17 -10.51
C PRO A 6 19.19 -8.58 -9.03
N LEU A 7 19.80 -9.73 -8.73
CA LEU A 7 19.83 -10.33 -7.40
C LEU A 7 20.33 -9.38 -6.30
N LYS A 8 21.39 -8.60 -6.57
CA LYS A 8 21.94 -7.66 -5.57
C LYS A 8 20.94 -6.57 -5.16
N TYR A 9 20.07 -6.14 -6.08
CA TYR A 9 19.04 -5.15 -5.82
C TYR A 9 17.89 -5.75 -5.00
N PHE A 10 17.50 -7.00 -5.30
CA PHE A 10 16.52 -7.72 -4.49
C PHE A 10 17.02 -7.99 -3.07
N LEU A 11 18.29 -8.35 -2.89
CA LEU A 11 18.88 -8.55 -1.56
C LEU A 11 18.85 -7.26 -0.74
N PHE A 12 19.14 -6.13 -1.36
CA PHE A 12 19.04 -4.83 -0.71
C PHE A 12 17.61 -4.43 -0.39
N ALA A 13 16.66 -4.67 -1.31
CA ALA A 13 15.25 -4.46 -1.02
C ALA A 13 14.79 -5.32 0.15
N PHE A 14 15.21 -6.59 0.21
CA PHE A 14 14.92 -7.50 1.31
C PHE A 14 15.48 -7.00 2.65
N LEU A 15 16.72 -6.47 2.65
CA LEU A 15 17.29 -5.84 3.83
C LEU A 15 16.45 -4.65 4.33
N LEU A 16 16.03 -3.76 3.42
CA LEU A 16 15.19 -2.60 3.77
C LEU A 16 13.81 -3.02 4.29
N ILE A 17 13.18 -4.04 3.68
CA ILE A 17 11.94 -4.62 4.19
C ILE A 17 12.14 -5.18 5.61
N GLY A 18 13.25 -5.87 5.86
CA GLY A 18 13.60 -6.37 7.18
C GLY A 18 13.72 -5.26 8.23
N ILE A 19 14.36 -4.14 7.87
CA ILE A 19 14.48 -2.96 8.75
C ILE A 19 13.10 -2.34 9.02
N ASP A 20 12.28 -2.15 7.98
CA ASP A 20 10.91 -1.62 8.12
C ASP A 20 10.07 -2.49 9.06
N GLN A 21 9.98 -3.79 8.79
CA GLN A 21 9.18 -4.71 9.60
C GLN A 21 9.72 -4.85 11.03
N ALA A 22 11.04 -4.88 11.22
CA ALA A 22 11.63 -4.87 12.56
C ALA A 22 11.28 -3.59 13.34
N SER A 23 11.34 -2.43 12.69
CA SER A 23 10.98 -1.15 13.32
C SER A 23 9.50 -1.10 13.71
N LYS A 24 8.60 -1.58 12.83
CA LYS A 24 7.15 -1.68 13.11
C LYS A 24 6.86 -2.62 14.27
N MET A 25 7.50 -3.79 14.30
CA MET A 25 7.36 -4.73 15.41
C MET A 25 7.88 -4.16 16.72
N ALA A 26 9.03 -3.47 16.70
CA ALA A 26 9.56 -2.82 17.88
C ALA A 26 8.57 -1.78 18.45
N VAL A 27 8.04 -0.90 17.60
CA VAL A 27 7.04 0.09 18.01
C VAL A 27 5.77 -0.59 18.54
N HIS A 28 5.27 -1.62 17.87
CA HIS A 28 4.09 -2.36 18.31
C HIS A 28 4.24 -3.01 19.70
N HIS A 29 5.42 -3.53 20.03
CA HIS A 29 5.64 -4.27 21.28
C HIS A 29 6.10 -3.39 22.44
N PHE A 30 6.80 -2.29 22.15
CA PHE A 30 7.45 -1.47 23.19
C PHE A 30 6.78 -0.10 23.41
N MET A 31 5.84 0.31 22.56
CA MET A 31 5.16 1.60 22.69
C MET A 31 3.65 1.44 22.85
N GLN A 32 3.05 2.35 23.62
CA GLN A 32 1.61 2.51 23.67
C GLN A 32 1.15 3.36 22.46
N PRO A 33 0.05 3.00 21.79
CA PRO A 33 -0.47 3.81 20.69
C PRO A 33 -0.99 5.17 21.16
N GLY A 34 -0.85 6.18 20.31
CA GLY A 34 -1.33 7.54 20.55
C GLY A 34 -0.38 8.43 21.36
N PHE A 35 -0.88 9.62 21.72
CA PHE A 35 -0.07 10.72 22.27
C PHE A 35 0.65 10.39 23.58
N ALA A 36 0.07 9.52 24.42
CA ALA A 36 0.67 9.15 25.70
C ALA A 36 1.95 8.31 25.57
N GLY A 37 2.12 7.61 24.44
CA GLY A 37 3.28 6.76 24.18
C GLY A 37 4.40 7.42 23.38
N GLN A 38 4.38 8.75 23.21
CA GLN A 38 5.39 9.44 22.42
C GLN A 38 6.77 9.44 23.09
N ILE A 39 7.82 9.26 22.29
CA ILE A 39 9.21 9.26 22.75
C ILE A 39 10.00 10.27 21.92
N SER A 40 10.52 11.33 22.54
CA SER A 40 11.41 12.28 21.88
C SER A 40 12.76 11.66 21.56
N LEU A 41 13.19 11.72 20.30
CA LEU A 41 14.48 11.22 19.83
C LEU A 41 15.54 12.33 19.79
N ILE A 42 15.20 13.45 19.16
CA ILE A 42 16.11 14.60 19.00
C ILE A 42 15.32 15.87 19.30
N GLY A 43 15.53 16.41 20.50
CA GLY A 43 14.75 17.56 20.99
C GLY A 43 13.25 17.32 20.86
N ASP A 44 12.50 18.40 20.67
CA ASP A 44 11.04 18.34 20.53
C ASP A 44 10.57 18.23 19.06
N TRP A 45 11.47 18.16 18.09
CA TRP A 45 11.13 18.17 16.66
C TRP A 45 11.17 16.78 16.00
N LEU A 46 11.91 15.81 16.55
CA LEU A 46 11.91 14.43 16.07
C LEU A 46 11.48 13.48 17.18
N LYS A 47 10.34 12.81 16.99
CA LYS A 47 9.70 11.93 17.98
C LYS A 47 9.34 10.59 17.34
N LEU A 48 9.31 9.53 18.15
CA LEU A 48 8.58 8.31 17.84
C LEU A 48 7.15 8.47 18.35
N HIS A 49 6.18 8.18 17.50
CA HIS A 49 4.76 8.24 17.82
C HIS A 49 4.05 7.06 17.18
N TYR A 50 3.60 6.10 17.99
CA TYR A 50 2.91 4.92 17.48
C TYR A 50 1.49 5.27 17.02
N VAL A 51 1.28 5.30 15.70
CA VAL A 51 -0.01 5.57 15.07
C VAL A 51 -0.38 4.47 14.08
N LEU A 52 -1.65 4.08 14.07
CA LEU A 52 -2.21 3.12 13.13
C LEU A 52 -2.90 3.85 11.99
N ASN A 53 -2.34 3.76 10.80
CA ASN A 53 -2.85 4.41 9.62
C ASN A 53 -3.71 3.42 8.79
N PRO A 54 -5.02 3.68 8.62
CA PRO A 54 -5.89 2.83 7.81
C PRO A 54 -5.60 2.88 6.31
N GLY A 55 -4.68 3.74 5.87
CA GLY A 55 -4.32 3.92 4.46
C GLY A 55 -5.07 5.06 3.78
N MET A 56 -5.61 6.02 4.53
CA MET A 56 -6.31 7.17 3.97
C MET A 56 -5.35 8.34 3.75
N ALA A 57 -5.31 8.88 2.53
CA ALA A 57 -4.62 10.14 2.25
C ALA A 57 -5.63 11.29 2.23
N PHE A 58 -5.27 12.43 2.85
CA PHE A 58 -6.04 13.69 2.82
C PHE A 58 -7.47 13.63 3.41
N GLY A 59 -7.73 12.77 4.39
CA GLY A 59 -9.04 12.69 5.04
C GLY A 59 -10.20 12.21 4.15
N MET A 60 -9.92 11.85 2.90
CA MET A 60 -10.92 11.28 1.98
C MET A 60 -11.14 9.81 2.32
N GLN A 61 -12.22 9.53 3.04
CA GLN A 61 -12.74 8.18 3.25
C GLN A 61 -13.41 7.70 1.94
N LEU A 62 -12.65 7.05 1.06
CA LEU A 62 -13.26 6.21 0.02
C LEU A 62 -14.13 5.16 0.72
N SER A 63 -15.35 4.97 0.22
CA SER A 63 -16.44 4.18 0.81
C SER A 63 -15.99 3.02 1.72
N HIS A 64 -16.55 2.98 2.93
CA HIS A 64 -16.02 2.26 4.10
C HIS A 64 -15.66 0.79 3.86
N ASP A 65 -16.42 0.06 3.05
CA ASP A 65 -16.28 -1.40 2.99
C ASP A 65 -15.32 -1.89 1.88
N TYR A 66 -15.24 -1.16 0.76
CA TYR A 66 -14.44 -1.59 -0.40
C TYR A 66 -13.23 -0.69 -0.69
N GLY A 67 -13.24 0.56 -0.22
CA GLY A 67 -12.16 1.53 -0.51
C GLY A 67 -10.78 1.03 -0.05
N LYS A 68 -10.71 0.46 1.17
CA LYS A 68 -9.47 -0.08 1.72
C LYS A 68 -8.99 -1.33 0.98
N LEU A 69 -9.90 -2.23 0.61
CA LEU A 69 -9.57 -3.44 -0.14
C LEU A 69 -8.99 -3.09 -1.51
N ILE A 70 -9.62 -2.14 -2.23
CA ILE A 70 -9.15 -1.65 -3.53
C ILE A 70 -7.74 -1.06 -3.39
N LEU A 71 -7.50 -0.24 -2.36
CA LEU A 71 -6.19 0.36 -2.15
C LEU A 71 -5.11 -0.69 -1.86
N SER A 72 -5.44 -1.70 -1.06
CA SER A 72 -4.53 -2.82 -0.76
C SER A 72 -4.24 -3.66 -2.00
N LEU A 73 -5.25 -3.95 -2.81
CA LEU A 73 -5.09 -4.70 -4.06
C LEU A 73 -4.30 -3.90 -5.11
N PHE A 74 -4.55 -2.60 -5.22
CA PHE A 74 -3.76 -1.71 -6.07
C PHE A 74 -2.28 -1.74 -5.69
N ARG A 75 -1.94 -1.64 -4.40
CA ARG A 75 -0.55 -1.76 -3.93
C ARG A 75 0.05 -3.12 -4.26
N LEU A 76 -0.71 -4.20 -4.13
CA LEU A 76 -0.26 -5.54 -4.48
C LEU A 76 0.11 -5.64 -5.97
N VAL A 77 -0.77 -5.13 -6.85
CA VAL A 77 -0.51 -5.10 -8.30
C VAL A 77 0.69 -4.20 -8.62
N ALA A 78 0.75 -3.00 -8.03
CA ALA A 78 1.86 -2.07 -8.21
C ALA A 78 3.20 -2.68 -7.79
N MET A 79 3.25 -3.38 -6.66
CA MET A 79 4.43 -4.08 -6.16
C MET A 79 4.95 -5.13 -7.17
N VAL A 80 4.05 -5.95 -7.73
CA VAL A 80 4.41 -6.92 -8.77
C VAL A 80 4.93 -6.23 -10.02
N GLY A 81 4.26 -5.15 -10.47
CA GLY A 81 4.69 -4.35 -11.61
C GLY A 81 6.07 -3.72 -11.42
N ILE A 82 6.34 -3.15 -10.24
CA ILE A 82 7.64 -2.58 -9.87
C ILE A 82 8.73 -3.66 -9.90
N GLY A 83 8.47 -4.85 -9.34
CA GLY A 83 9.41 -5.97 -9.34
C GLY A 83 9.72 -6.47 -10.75
N TRP A 84 8.71 -6.61 -11.60
CA TRP A 84 8.88 -6.95 -13.02
C TRP A 84 9.70 -5.88 -13.75
N TYR A 85 9.38 -4.60 -13.53
CA TYR A 85 10.06 -3.49 -14.19
C TYR A 85 11.52 -3.38 -13.76
N LEU A 86 11.84 -3.62 -12.48
CA LEU A 86 13.22 -3.70 -12.00
C LEU A 86 14.03 -4.79 -12.73
N VAL A 87 13.45 -5.98 -12.92
CA VAL A 87 14.10 -7.08 -13.66
C VAL A 87 14.30 -6.70 -15.12
N HIS A 88 13.27 -6.13 -15.75
CA HIS A 88 13.33 -5.67 -17.13
C HIS A 88 14.47 -4.66 -17.34
N LEU A 89 14.54 -3.66 -16.46
CA LEU A 89 15.51 -2.58 -16.51
C LEU A 89 16.94 -3.06 -16.21
N ALA A 90 17.10 -4.03 -15.30
CA ALA A 90 18.39 -4.66 -15.03
C ALA A 90 18.90 -5.47 -16.24
N ARG A 91 18.01 -6.19 -16.93
CA ARG A 91 18.34 -6.94 -18.16
C ARG A 91 18.67 -6.03 -19.33
N GLN A 92 18.11 -4.81 -19.35
CA GLN A 92 18.47 -3.77 -20.32
C GLN A 92 19.80 -3.07 -20.01
N GLY A 93 20.42 -3.36 -18.86
CA GLY A 93 21.71 -2.77 -18.50
C GLY A 93 21.61 -1.32 -18.01
N ALA A 94 20.45 -0.92 -17.48
CA ALA A 94 20.22 0.41 -16.96
C ALA A 94 21.22 0.82 -15.86
N PRO A 95 21.43 2.13 -15.64
CA PRO A 95 22.37 2.63 -14.63
C PRO A 95 22.12 2.07 -13.23
N ASP A 96 23.19 1.75 -12.48
CA ASP A 96 23.06 1.14 -11.15
C ASP A 96 22.26 2.04 -10.20
N GLY A 97 22.43 3.37 -10.26
CA GLY A 97 21.68 4.31 -9.41
C GLY A 97 20.17 4.22 -9.60
N LEU A 98 19.69 4.00 -10.83
CA LEU A 98 18.28 3.80 -11.12
C LEU A 98 17.78 2.48 -10.54
N LEU A 99 18.58 1.40 -10.66
CA LEU A 99 18.22 0.09 -10.12
C LEU A 99 18.20 0.07 -8.57
N TRP A 100 19.12 0.79 -7.92
CA TRP A 100 19.10 0.98 -6.46
C TRP A 100 17.86 1.76 -6.02
N ALA A 101 17.52 2.85 -6.72
CA ALA A 101 16.32 3.64 -6.41
C ALA A 101 15.03 2.82 -6.60
N MET A 102 14.94 2.05 -7.68
CA MET A 102 13.83 1.13 -7.92
C MET A 102 13.72 0.05 -6.83
N ALA A 103 14.85 -0.45 -6.32
CA ALA A 103 14.87 -1.39 -5.20
C ALA A 103 14.35 -0.77 -3.89
N MET A 104 14.64 0.50 -3.62
CA MET A 104 14.10 1.23 -2.46
C MET A 104 12.58 1.40 -2.57
N ILE A 105 12.08 1.81 -3.74
CA ILE A 105 10.64 1.95 -3.99
C ILE A 105 9.93 0.60 -3.82
N MET A 106 10.50 -0.46 -4.38
CA MET A 106 9.99 -1.82 -4.21
C MET A 106 9.96 -2.25 -2.74
N ALA A 107 11.04 -2.00 -1.99
CA ALA A 107 11.11 -2.33 -0.57
C ALA A 107 10.00 -1.65 0.24
N GLY A 108 9.78 -0.35 0.02
CA GLY A 108 8.71 0.37 0.71
C GLY A 108 7.31 -0.09 0.29
N ALA A 109 7.10 -0.35 -1.01
CA ALA A 109 5.83 -0.90 -1.48
C ALA A 109 5.52 -2.26 -0.84
N VAL A 110 6.51 -3.16 -0.79
CA VAL A 110 6.36 -4.47 -0.13
C VAL A 110 6.09 -4.32 1.36
N GLY A 111 6.82 -3.47 2.07
CA GLY A 111 6.63 -3.22 3.50
C GLY A 111 5.19 -2.79 3.83
N ASN A 112 4.64 -1.83 3.09
CA ASN A 112 3.26 -1.38 3.31
C ASN A 112 2.19 -2.40 2.86
N VAL A 113 2.49 -3.26 1.87
CA VAL A 113 1.63 -4.39 1.50
C VAL A 113 1.60 -5.43 2.62
N ILE A 114 2.74 -5.74 3.24
CA ILE A 114 2.79 -6.70 4.37
C ILE A 114 1.86 -6.25 5.50
N ASP A 115 1.96 -4.99 5.91
CA ASP A 115 1.10 -4.44 6.96
C ASP A 115 -0.38 -4.57 6.60
N SER A 116 -0.73 -4.09 5.39
CA SER A 116 -2.13 -4.00 4.96
C SER A 116 -2.75 -5.38 4.78
N THR A 117 -1.98 -6.37 4.30
CA THR A 117 -2.45 -7.73 4.08
C THR A 117 -2.51 -8.55 5.35
N PHE A 118 -1.50 -8.47 6.23
CA PHE A 118 -1.31 -9.44 7.31
C PHE A 118 -1.59 -8.88 8.71
N TYR A 119 -1.35 -7.59 9.01
CA TYR A 119 -1.42 -7.11 10.39
C TYR A 119 -2.82 -7.14 10.98
N GLY A 120 -3.85 -7.06 10.14
CA GLY A 120 -5.24 -7.23 10.61
C GLY A 120 -5.47 -8.61 11.23
N VAL A 121 -4.80 -9.65 10.71
CA VAL A 121 -4.86 -11.03 11.22
C VAL A 121 -3.84 -11.27 12.32
N LEU A 122 -2.58 -10.86 12.10
CA LEU A 122 -1.46 -11.19 12.99
C LEU A 122 -1.41 -10.32 14.24
N LEU A 123 -1.79 -9.05 14.12
CA LEU A 123 -1.75 -8.07 15.21
C LEU A 123 -3.16 -7.66 15.66
N GLY A 124 -4.21 -8.15 15.00
CA GLY A 124 -5.59 -7.77 15.31
C GLY A 124 -5.90 -6.30 15.04
N ASN A 125 -5.14 -5.63 14.17
CA ASN A 125 -5.24 -4.18 13.96
C ASN A 125 -6.15 -3.78 12.79
N ALA A 126 -7.08 -4.65 12.38
CA ALA A 126 -8.07 -4.30 11.38
C ALA A 126 -9.12 -3.35 11.98
N PRO A 127 -9.57 -2.30 11.26
CA PRO A 127 -10.64 -1.42 11.73
C PRO A 127 -11.92 -2.19 12.06
N TYR A 128 -12.62 -1.77 13.11
CA TYR A 128 -13.94 -2.32 13.45
C TYR A 128 -14.89 -2.19 12.27
N GLY A 129 -15.60 -3.28 11.93
CA GLY A 129 -16.51 -3.33 10.79
C GLY A 129 -15.87 -3.77 9.47
N SER A 130 -14.57 -4.04 9.42
CA SER A 130 -13.94 -4.62 8.21
C SER A 130 -14.57 -5.96 7.86
N ILE A 131 -14.86 -6.18 6.57
CA ILE A 131 -15.42 -7.45 6.04
C ILE A 131 -14.53 -8.64 6.43
N THR A 132 -13.22 -8.45 6.40
CA THR A 132 -12.22 -9.46 6.76
C THR A 132 -10.98 -8.80 7.35
N PRO A 133 -10.31 -9.42 8.33
CA PRO A 133 -9.02 -8.93 8.83
C PRO A 133 -7.90 -8.99 7.77
N TRP A 134 -8.04 -9.83 6.75
CA TRP A 134 -7.12 -9.88 5.61
C TRP A 134 -7.29 -8.64 4.74
N PHE A 135 -6.18 -8.05 4.27
CA PHE A 135 -6.18 -6.83 3.44
C PHE A 135 -6.77 -5.56 4.11
N HIS A 136 -7.13 -5.65 5.39
CA HIS A 136 -7.64 -4.54 6.18
C HIS A 136 -6.73 -4.19 7.36
N GLY A 137 -5.49 -4.71 7.41
CA GLY A 137 -4.51 -4.28 8.40
C GLY A 137 -4.22 -2.78 8.31
N GLN A 138 -4.02 -2.13 9.45
CA GLN A 138 -3.55 -0.74 9.51
C GLN A 138 -2.02 -0.73 9.42
N VAL A 139 -1.49 0.23 8.67
CA VAL A 139 -0.04 0.48 8.56
C VAL A 139 0.46 1.09 9.86
N ILE A 140 1.59 0.62 10.36
CA ILE A 140 2.21 1.19 11.56
C ILE A 140 3.10 2.35 11.15
N ASP A 141 2.71 3.56 11.53
CA ASP A 141 3.49 4.78 11.37
C ASP A 141 4.15 5.13 12.72
N MET A 142 5.36 5.69 12.65
CA MET A 142 6.20 5.86 13.85
C MET A 142 7.04 7.12 13.87
N VAL A 143 7.53 7.60 12.73
CA VAL A 143 8.43 8.75 12.67
C VAL A 143 7.59 10.02 12.59
N PHE A 144 7.63 10.82 13.66
CA PHE A 144 6.93 12.09 13.75
C PHE A 144 7.95 13.24 13.70
N VAL A 145 7.81 14.09 12.69
CA VAL A 145 8.66 15.26 12.45
C VAL A 145 7.83 16.51 12.70
N ASP A 146 7.96 17.05 13.90
CA ASP A 146 7.17 18.16 14.44
C ASP A 146 7.81 19.51 14.02
N ILE A 147 7.53 19.92 12.78
CA ILE A 147 8.03 21.19 12.21
C ILE A 147 7.02 22.31 12.42
N TRP A 148 5.73 22.05 12.14
CA TRP A 148 4.67 23.05 12.22
C TRP A 148 3.29 22.39 12.22
N GLU A 149 2.44 22.79 13.17
CA GLU A 149 1.01 22.46 13.19
C GLU A 149 0.19 23.74 13.34
N GLY A 150 -0.93 23.83 12.63
CA GLY A 150 -1.79 25.00 12.72
C GLY A 150 -2.80 25.16 11.60
N PHE A 151 -3.64 26.18 11.73
CA PHE A 151 -4.60 26.53 10.70
C PHE A 151 -3.90 27.19 9.52
N ILE A 152 -4.16 26.66 8.32
CA ILE A 152 -3.70 27.28 7.09
C ILE A 152 -4.48 28.59 6.91
N PRO A 153 -3.80 29.71 6.62
CA PRO A 153 -4.48 30.99 6.42
C PRO A 153 -5.57 30.92 5.35
N ASP A 154 -6.71 31.57 5.58
CA ASP A 154 -7.89 31.53 4.71
C ASP A 154 -7.61 31.99 3.26
N TRP A 155 -6.53 32.75 3.04
CA TRP A 155 -6.14 33.21 1.71
C TRP A 155 -5.50 32.12 0.83
N VAL A 156 -5.14 30.96 1.40
CA VAL A 156 -4.54 29.85 0.64
C VAL A 156 -5.64 29.12 -0.14
N PRO A 157 -5.58 29.09 -1.49
CA PRO A 157 -6.57 28.37 -2.28
C PRO A 157 -6.59 26.88 -1.91
N LEU A 158 -7.78 26.27 -1.91
CA LEU A 158 -8.03 24.83 -1.65
C LEU A 158 -7.80 24.35 -0.20
N TRP A 159 -6.96 25.01 0.60
CA TRP A 159 -6.60 24.57 1.95
C TRP A 159 -6.83 25.59 3.06
N GLY A 160 -7.22 26.83 2.70
CA GLY A 160 -7.52 27.88 3.68
C GLY A 160 -8.55 27.43 4.72
N GLY A 161 -8.27 27.74 5.98
CA GLY A 161 -9.11 27.38 7.12
C GLY A 161 -9.00 25.92 7.60
N GLN A 162 -8.24 25.06 6.90
CA GLN A 162 -8.01 23.68 7.34
C GLN A 162 -6.89 23.60 8.37
N TYR A 163 -7.01 22.68 9.33
CA TYR A 163 -5.95 22.37 10.27
C TYR A 163 -4.92 21.46 9.62
N TYR A 164 -3.68 21.94 9.55
CA TYR A 164 -2.54 21.17 9.10
C TYR A 164 -1.84 20.51 10.29
N SER A 165 -1.55 19.23 10.16
CA SER A 165 -0.66 18.48 11.05
C SER A 165 0.40 17.78 10.21
N THR A 166 1.64 17.75 10.70
CA THR A 166 2.75 17.11 10.02
C THR A 166 2.51 15.61 9.88
N PRO A 167 2.69 15.02 8.69
CA PRO A 167 2.45 13.61 8.48
C PRO A 167 3.44 12.76 9.29
N ILE A 168 2.92 11.73 9.93
CA ILE A 168 3.71 10.66 10.56
C ILE A 168 3.94 9.60 9.49
N PHE A 169 5.14 9.07 9.40
CA PHE A 169 5.51 8.10 8.37
C PHE A 169 6.31 6.94 8.95
N ASN A 170 6.54 5.92 8.13
CA ASN A 170 7.37 4.76 8.47
C ASN A 170 8.61 4.67 7.56
N ILE A 171 9.44 3.65 7.79
CA ILE A 171 10.66 3.43 7.01
C ILE A 171 10.34 3.07 5.56
N ALA A 172 9.27 2.32 5.30
CA ALA A 172 8.80 2.03 3.95
C ALA A 172 8.48 3.31 3.14
N ASP A 173 7.78 4.28 3.73
CA ASP A 173 7.47 5.56 3.08
C ASP A 173 8.74 6.38 2.80
N ALA A 174 9.69 6.38 3.74
CA ALA A 174 10.99 7.02 3.55
C ALA A 174 11.77 6.36 2.39
N CYS A 175 11.71 5.03 2.25
CA CYS A 175 12.33 4.31 1.13
C CYS A 175 11.73 4.71 -0.22
N ILE A 176 10.39 4.80 -0.31
CA ILE A 176 9.70 5.27 -1.52
C ILE A 176 10.12 6.71 -1.82
N PHE A 177 10.04 7.61 -0.83
CA PHE A 177 10.35 9.02 -1.01
C PHE A 177 11.79 9.23 -1.50
N VAL A 178 12.78 8.61 -0.84
CA VAL A 178 14.19 8.74 -1.23
C VAL A 178 14.45 8.10 -2.60
N GLY A 179 13.87 6.93 -2.88
CA GLY A 179 13.98 6.29 -4.19
C GLY A 179 13.43 7.17 -5.32
N VAL A 180 12.25 7.75 -5.13
CA VAL A 180 11.66 8.70 -6.09
C VAL A 180 12.54 9.94 -6.25
N CYS A 181 13.04 10.52 -5.15
CA CYS A 181 13.95 11.66 -5.21
C CYS A 181 15.22 11.35 -6.02
N ILE A 182 15.83 10.17 -5.82
CA ILE A 182 17.01 9.76 -6.59
C ILE A 182 16.68 9.69 -8.09
N ILE A 183 15.54 9.13 -8.47
CA ILE A 183 15.11 9.08 -9.87
C ILE A 183 14.95 10.50 -10.44
N LEU A 184 14.25 11.39 -9.72
CA LEU A 184 13.97 12.75 -10.17
C LEU A 184 15.23 13.61 -10.30
N PHE A 185 16.14 13.56 -9.32
CA PHE A 185 17.37 14.35 -9.35
C PHE A 185 18.36 13.86 -10.39
N PHE A 186 18.47 12.55 -10.58
CA PHE A 186 19.44 11.96 -11.50
C PHE A 186 18.86 11.56 -12.86
N GLN A 187 17.60 11.92 -13.16
CA GLN A 187 16.95 11.63 -14.44
C GLN A 187 17.81 12.05 -15.64
N ARG A 188 18.38 13.26 -15.61
CA ARG A 188 19.19 13.79 -16.73
C ARG A 188 20.49 13.02 -16.94
N ARG A 189 21.01 12.37 -15.91
CA ARG A 189 22.22 11.55 -15.99
C ARG A 189 21.89 10.12 -16.41
N PHE A 190 20.76 9.58 -15.96
CA PHE A 190 20.37 8.21 -16.29
C PHE A 190 19.88 8.06 -17.73
N PHE A 191 19.16 9.06 -18.25
CA PHE A 191 18.56 9.01 -19.59
C PHE A 191 19.45 9.59 -20.71
N ARG A 192 20.64 10.09 -20.40
CA ARG A 192 21.59 10.55 -21.44
C ARG A 192 22.43 9.41 -22.04
N ASP A 193 22.62 8.34 -21.28
CA ASP A 193 23.46 7.19 -21.65
C ASP A 193 22.63 5.95 -22.04
N TYR A 194 21.30 6.08 -22.14
CA TYR A 194 20.40 5.02 -22.59
C TYR A 194 19.87 5.36 -23.99
N PRO A 195 20.56 4.97 -25.07
CA PRO A 195 20.02 5.11 -26.41
C PRO A 195 18.77 4.23 -26.51
N ASP A 196 17.68 4.84 -26.97
CA ASP A 196 16.43 4.16 -27.21
C ASP A 196 16.67 3.02 -28.21
N THR A 197 16.41 1.78 -27.82
CA THR A 197 16.61 0.61 -28.71
C THR A 197 15.58 0.53 -29.84
N SER A 198 14.78 1.57 -30.03
CA SER A 198 13.79 1.74 -31.09
C SER A 198 14.40 2.08 -32.46
N ASP A 199 15.66 2.55 -32.52
CA ASP A 199 16.34 2.90 -33.78
C ASP A 199 17.29 1.79 -34.30
N ARG A 200 16.84 0.53 -34.30
CA ARG A 200 17.48 -0.47 -35.18
C ARG A 200 16.82 -0.42 -36.54
N ASP A 201 17.43 0.35 -37.44
CA ASP A 201 17.13 0.29 -38.87
C ASP A 201 17.29 -1.17 -39.36
N PRO A 202 16.25 -1.77 -39.99
CA PRO A 202 16.35 -3.09 -40.59
C PRO A 202 17.38 -3.18 -41.73
N SER A 203 17.92 -2.06 -42.23
CA SER A 203 18.78 -2.03 -43.42
C SER A 203 20.22 -2.52 -43.23
N ASP A 204 20.68 -2.74 -41.99
CA ASP A 204 22.08 -3.17 -41.74
C ASP A 204 22.30 -4.69 -41.79
N ARG A 205 21.33 -5.44 -42.30
CA ARG A 205 21.50 -6.84 -42.68
C ARG A 205 21.39 -6.97 -44.18
N ASP A 206 22.41 -6.57 -44.93
CA ASP A 206 22.69 -7.04 -46.30
C ASP A 206 24.00 -6.36 -46.77
N GLY A 207 25.13 -6.91 -46.36
CA GLY A 207 26.42 -6.29 -46.65
C GLY A 207 27.65 -7.18 -46.45
N GLU A 208 27.53 -8.50 -46.59
CA GLU A 208 28.69 -9.37 -46.77
C GLU A 208 28.39 -10.47 -47.78
N GLU A 209 28.44 -10.09 -49.07
CA GLU A 209 28.73 -11.03 -50.15
C GLU A 209 29.80 -10.42 -51.05
N HIS A 210 31.03 -10.94 -50.98
CA HIS A 210 31.68 -11.61 -52.12
C HIS A 210 33.17 -11.88 -51.88
N GLY A 211 33.57 -13.13 -52.18
CA GLY A 211 34.91 -13.45 -52.65
C GLY A 211 35.54 -14.68 -52.02
N LEU A 212 35.26 -15.88 -52.55
CA LEU A 212 36.29 -16.73 -53.18
C LEU A 212 35.65 -17.98 -53.81
N SER A 213 35.67 -18.04 -55.14
CA SER A 213 35.41 -19.24 -55.93
C SER A 213 36.63 -20.16 -55.98
N ASP A 214 36.37 -21.42 -56.36
CA ASP A 214 37.29 -22.51 -56.73
C ASP A 214 37.73 -23.47 -55.62
N ARG A 215 37.07 -24.65 -55.59
CA ARG A 215 37.69 -25.94 -56.00
C ARG A 215 36.68 -27.09 -55.96
N PHE A 216 36.58 -27.78 -57.10
CA PHE A 216 36.00 -29.11 -57.28
C PHE A 216 36.97 -30.18 -56.71
N ASP A 217 36.45 -31.21 -56.02
CA ASP A 217 36.54 -32.64 -56.39
C ASP A 217 36.19 -33.61 -55.23
N THR A 218 35.23 -34.51 -55.55
CA THR A 218 35.02 -35.93 -55.17
C THR A 218 35.45 -36.50 -53.80
N ASP A 219 34.50 -37.10 -53.06
CA ASP A 219 34.30 -38.57 -52.98
C ASP A 219 33.40 -38.99 -51.80
N GLY A 220 32.60 -40.05 -51.99
CA GLY A 220 32.39 -41.06 -50.93
C GLY A 220 31.01 -41.20 -50.27
N GLN A 221 30.21 -42.09 -50.84
CA GLN A 221 29.46 -43.16 -50.14
C GLN A 221 28.18 -42.84 -49.34
N LEU A 222 27.04 -43.25 -49.92
CA LEU A 222 25.82 -43.67 -49.22
C LEU A 222 25.97 -45.11 -48.69
N PRO A 223 25.20 -45.48 -47.65
CA PRO A 223 24.46 -46.73 -47.74
C PRO A 223 22.97 -46.57 -47.42
N ASN A 224 22.16 -47.25 -48.22
CA ASN A 224 20.75 -47.57 -47.97
C ASN A 224 20.63 -48.62 -46.86
N ASP A 225 19.54 -48.57 -46.08
CA ASP A 225 18.49 -49.60 -46.06
C ASP A 225 17.56 -49.47 -44.84
N ALA A 226 16.30 -49.91 -45.03
CA ALA A 226 15.29 -50.34 -44.05
C ALA A 226 14.04 -49.43 -43.81
N LEU A 227 13.09 -49.58 -44.75
CA LEU A 227 11.69 -49.98 -44.56
C LEU A 227 10.80 -49.41 -43.42
N LEU A 228 9.72 -48.75 -43.88
CA LEU A 228 8.29 -48.93 -43.56
C LEU A 228 7.78 -48.72 -42.12
N THR A 229 6.97 -47.67 -41.92
CA THR A 229 5.48 -47.71 -41.77
C THR A 229 5.00 -46.51 -40.94
N GLY A 230 3.83 -45.95 -41.29
CA GLY A 230 3.04 -45.12 -40.36
C GLY A 230 2.45 -43.84 -40.96
N SER A 231 1.27 -43.98 -41.55
CA SER A 231 0.37 -42.91 -41.99
C SER A 231 0.05 -41.87 -40.91
N ALA A 232 -0.14 -40.60 -41.28
CA ALA A 232 -1.32 -39.81 -40.92
C ALA A 232 -1.28 -38.42 -41.57
N GLU A 233 -2.47 -37.96 -41.91
CA GLU A 233 -2.81 -36.83 -42.76
C GLU A 233 -2.45 -35.44 -42.22
N VAL A 234 -2.33 -34.55 -43.20
CA VAL A 234 -2.29 -33.09 -43.09
C VAL A 234 -3.66 -32.55 -42.66
N LEU A 235 -3.70 -31.64 -41.68
CA LEU A 235 -4.80 -30.68 -41.53
C LEU A 235 -4.24 -29.26 -41.28
N PRO A 236 -4.75 -28.23 -41.97
CA PRO A 236 -4.23 -26.87 -41.91
C PRO A 236 -4.93 -25.99 -40.85
N ALA A 237 -4.35 -24.81 -40.69
CA ALA A 237 -4.72 -23.72 -39.79
C ALA A 237 -6.19 -23.30 -39.85
N VAL A 238 -6.73 -22.93 -38.68
CA VAL A 238 -8.05 -22.30 -38.55
C VAL A 238 -7.84 -20.81 -38.30
N ASP A 239 -8.19 -20.02 -39.30
CA ASP A 239 -8.44 -18.60 -39.23
C ASP A 239 -9.97 -18.44 -39.13
N ALA A 240 -10.46 -17.63 -38.20
CA ALA A 240 -11.90 -17.34 -38.08
C ALA A 240 -12.09 -15.93 -37.51
N ALA A 241 -12.09 -14.98 -38.43
CA ALA A 241 -12.68 -13.66 -38.24
C ALA A 241 -14.21 -13.75 -38.34
N GLU A 242 -14.86 -12.99 -37.45
CA GLU A 242 -15.96 -12.05 -37.74
C GLU A 242 -17.23 -12.58 -38.42
N GLU A 243 -18.36 -12.60 -37.69
CA GLU A 243 -19.64 -12.05 -38.17
C GLU A 243 -20.67 -11.98 -37.02
N LEU A 244 -21.49 -10.91 -37.07
CA LEU A 244 -22.86 -10.73 -36.55
C LEU A 244 -23.09 -9.92 -35.27
N GLU A 245 -23.07 -8.60 -35.45
CA GLU A 245 -23.99 -7.66 -34.81
C GLU A 245 -25.47 -8.04 -35.07
N ARG A 246 -26.27 -8.13 -33.99
CA ARG A 246 -27.72 -7.86 -34.04
C ARG A 246 -28.30 -7.59 -32.64
N THR A 247 -28.65 -6.34 -32.37
CA THR A 247 -29.74 -5.96 -31.45
C THR A 247 -31.05 -5.83 -32.27
N PRO A 248 -32.25 -5.61 -31.69
CA PRO A 248 -32.64 -5.43 -30.29
C PRO A 248 -33.86 -6.30 -29.87
N ASP A 249 -34.22 -6.35 -28.57
CA ASP A 249 -35.64 -6.41 -28.21
C ASP A 249 -35.95 -5.81 -26.83
N GLU A 250 -36.93 -4.92 -26.83
CA GLU A 250 -37.60 -4.29 -25.69
C GLU A 250 -38.73 -5.21 -25.22
N ASN A 251 -38.71 -5.69 -23.98
CA ASN A 251 -39.95 -5.84 -23.19
C ASN A 251 -39.68 -6.26 -21.74
N GLN A 252 -39.64 -5.30 -20.82
CA GLN A 252 -40.28 -5.47 -19.51
C GLN A 252 -40.97 -4.16 -19.15
N THR A 253 -42.26 -4.15 -19.43
CA THR A 253 -43.21 -3.11 -19.02
C THR A 253 -43.43 -3.23 -17.51
N GLU A 254 -42.89 -2.29 -16.73
CA GLU A 254 -43.43 -1.94 -15.43
C GLU A 254 -44.72 -1.14 -15.63
N LEU A 255 -45.84 -1.69 -15.18
CA LEU A 255 -47.09 -0.95 -14.99
C LEU A 255 -47.83 -1.59 -13.82
N VAL A 256 -47.75 -1.00 -12.62
CA VAL A 256 -48.91 -0.53 -11.84
C VAL A 256 -48.42 0.53 -10.85
N ALA A 257 -48.81 1.78 -11.13
CA ALA A 257 -48.80 2.86 -10.17
C ALA A 257 -49.90 2.67 -9.11
N GLY A 258 -49.61 3.05 -7.87
CA GLY A 258 -50.64 3.27 -6.86
C GLY A 258 -50.16 3.07 -5.42
N ILE A 259 -49.79 4.17 -4.75
CA ILE A 259 -50.30 4.61 -3.44
C ILE A 259 -49.34 5.72 -2.97
N GLU A 260 -49.72 6.96 -3.24
CA GLU A 260 -49.35 8.11 -2.42
C GLU A 260 -50.06 8.00 -1.07
N GLY A 261 -49.37 8.42 -0.01
CA GLY A 261 -50.00 8.92 1.22
C GLY A 261 -50.06 7.95 2.40
N GLN A 262 -48.96 7.87 3.15
CA GLN A 262 -49.04 7.70 4.61
C GLN A 262 -48.01 8.61 5.31
N PRO A 263 -48.44 9.46 6.26
CA PRO A 263 -47.55 10.37 6.97
C PRO A 263 -46.72 9.64 8.04
N ALA A 264 -45.56 10.23 8.36
CA ALA A 264 -44.67 9.80 9.43
C ALA A 264 -45.38 9.73 10.80
N PRO A 265 -45.04 8.78 11.69
CA PRO A 265 -45.63 8.71 13.02
C PRO A 265 -45.20 9.93 13.86
N GLU A 266 -46.19 10.60 14.43
CA GLU A 266 -46.01 11.74 15.34
C GLU A 266 -45.21 11.34 16.60
N LEU A 267 -44.25 12.18 16.96
CA LEU A 267 -43.57 12.18 18.24
C LEU A 267 -44.61 12.50 19.33
N ASP A 268 -44.93 11.52 20.17
CA ASP A 268 -45.81 11.69 21.32
C ASP A 268 -45.16 12.63 22.35
N SER A 269 -45.57 13.90 22.31
CA SER A 269 -45.26 14.92 23.31
C SER A 269 -46.19 14.75 24.52
N ASN A 270 -45.99 13.69 25.30
CA ASN A 270 -46.63 13.50 26.61
C ASN A 270 -45.84 12.53 27.52
N LEU A 271 -44.62 12.93 27.91
CA LEU A 271 -44.03 12.50 29.18
C LEU A 271 -44.08 13.68 30.15
N GLY A 272 -45.29 13.92 30.66
CA GLY A 272 -45.53 14.78 31.81
C GLY A 272 -45.27 14.04 33.13
N LYS A 273 -44.65 14.78 34.05
CA LYS A 273 -44.62 14.61 35.52
C LYS A 273 -43.77 13.49 36.11
N ALA A 274 -42.57 13.90 36.53
CA ALA A 274 -41.93 13.37 37.74
C ALA A 274 -42.84 13.63 38.97
N PRO A 275 -43.03 12.63 39.86
CA PRO A 275 -43.80 12.85 41.08
C PRO A 275 -42.91 13.36 42.22
N GLY A 276 -43.39 14.42 42.87
CA GLY A 276 -43.37 14.55 44.33
C GLY A 276 -42.02 14.84 44.99
N SER A 277 -41.75 16.13 45.21
CA SER A 277 -41.05 16.61 46.40
C SER A 277 -41.91 16.34 47.63
N ASP A 278 -41.44 15.48 48.53
CA ASP A 278 -41.95 15.40 49.90
C ASP A 278 -40.80 15.58 50.88
N ASP A 279 -40.93 16.64 51.68
CA ASP A 279 -40.08 17.01 52.79
C ASP A 279 -40.05 15.91 53.84
N THR A 280 -38.89 15.27 54.06
CA THR A 280 -38.57 14.72 55.38
C THR A 280 -37.07 14.83 55.66
N ASN A 281 -36.79 15.63 56.68
CA ASN A 281 -35.48 15.92 57.28
C ASN A 281 -35.03 14.72 58.15
N PRO A 282 -33.74 14.30 58.13
CA PRO A 282 -33.17 13.59 59.25
C PRO A 282 -32.06 14.42 59.91
N VAL A 283 -32.44 14.95 61.07
CA VAL A 283 -31.68 15.13 62.32
C VAL A 283 -30.16 14.94 62.22
N MET A 284 -29.43 16.03 62.49
CA MET A 284 -28.03 16.05 62.89
C MET A 284 -27.80 15.17 64.12
N THR A 285 -26.90 14.20 64.02
CA THR A 285 -26.31 13.56 65.20
C THR A 285 -24.96 14.23 65.47
N GLU A 286 -24.92 14.94 66.59
CA GLU A 286 -23.75 15.63 67.13
C GLU A 286 -22.62 14.64 67.45
N VAL A 287 -21.40 15.00 67.05
CA VAL A 287 -20.15 14.37 67.49
C VAL A 287 -19.72 15.08 68.77
N PRO A 288 -19.49 14.38 69.90
CA PRO A 288 -18.81 14.99 71.03
C PRO A 288 -17.30 14.89 70.88
N GLU A 289 -16.62 16.03 70.90
CA GLU A 289 -15.23 16.15 71.35
C GLU A 289 -15.16 15.85 72.86
N GLU A 290 -14.18 15.05 73.31
CA GLU A 290 -13.34 15.44 74.45
C GLU A 290 -12.08 14.56 74.62
N THR A 291 -10.93 15.23 74.57
CA THR A 291 -9.75 15.15 75.46
C THR A 291 -9.02 13.83 75.77
N THR A 292 -7.72 13.88 75.45
CA THR A 292 -6.55 13.68 76.36
C THR A 292 -6.45 12.37 77.16
N ASP A 293 -5.44 11.54 76.88
CA ASP A 293 -4.24 11.47 77.76
C ASP A 293 -3.08 10.70 77.13
N ARG A 294 -1.89 11.13 77.53
CA ARG A 294 -0.55 10.64 77.25
C ARG A 294 -0.25 9.31 77.95
N ASP A 295 0.85 8.71 77.50
CA ASP A 295 1.75 7.83 78.25
C ASP A 295 1.28 6.41 78.62
N LYS A 296 1.80 5.43 77.86
CA LYS A 296 2.44 4.18 78.33
C LYS A 296 3.11 3.51 77.11
N GLN A 297 4.39 3.76 76.86
CA GLN A 297 5.53 2.94 77.31
C GLN A 297 5.43 1.43 77.03
N ARG A 298 6.40 1.01 76.22
CA ARG A 298 7.33 -0.14 76.41
C ARG A 298 6.88 -1.55 76.00
N GLU A 299 7.76 -2.12 75.18
CA GLU A 299 8.29 -3.49 75.24
C GLU A 299 7.35 -4.62 74.80
N LEU A 300 7.43 -5.03 73.53
CA LEU A 300 8.17 -6.22 73.04
C LEU A 300 7.87 -6.47 71.56
#